data_AF-A0A022Q2C4-F1
#
_entry.id   AF-A0A022Q2C4-F1
#
_cell.length_a   1.000
_cell.length_b   1.000
_cell.length_c   1.000
_cell.angle_alpha   90.00
_cell.angle_beta   90.00
_cell.angle_gamma   90.00
#
_symmetry.space_group_name_H-M   'P 1'
#
loop_
_entity.id
_entity.type
_entity.pdbx_description
1 polymer ?
#
loop_
_entity_poly.entity_id
_entity_poly.type
_entity_poly.pdbx_seq_one_letter_code
_entity_poly.pdbx_strand_id
1 'polypeptide(L)'
;MSTTSILLILLSLASLAAAEIRVSEIRSDARPIIPFDEFGFTHRGQLELNITRLSLSGTTPDLPALSKVGFFLCTRDAWLHVLQQIEDAEINCALGSDVVHRVFTFDRLPDLTTADVNFLYAESVADQYTLVFANCLSQLKVSMNVRSAMYNLEDGKSNRRTNSPP
;
A
#
# COMPACT_ATOMS: atom_id res chain seq x y z
N MET A 1 34.17 18.02 -22.13
CA MET A 1 32.73 18.08 -21.81
C MET A 1 32.56 19.22 -20.82
N SER A 2 31.77 20.24 -21.15
CA SER A 2 31.63 21.45 -20.33
C SER A 2 31.04 21.07 -18.96
N THR A 3 31.51 21.72 -17.89
CA THR A 3 30.99 21.52 -16.51
C THR A 3 29.48 21.75 -16.43
N THR A 4 28.95 22.64 -17.29
CA THR A 4 27.51 22.88 -17.46
C THR A 4 26.76 21.66 -17.99
N SER A 5 27.35 20.89 -18.92
CA SER A 5 26.74 19.67 -19.46
C SER A 5 26.67 18.56 -18.41
N ILE A 6 27.70 18.45 -17.55
CA ILE A 6 27.72 17.47 -16.45
C ILE A 6 26.65 17.81 -15.41
N LEU A 7 26.48 19.10 -15.07
CA LEU A 7 25.46 19.56 -14.12
C LEU A 7 24.03 19.33 -14.65
N LEU A 8 23.78 19.57 -15.94
CA LEU A 8 22.49 19.30 -16.57
C LEU A 8 22.14 17.81 -16.59
N ILE A 9 23.14 16.94 -16.85
CA ILE A 9 22.96 15.49 -16.77
C ILE A 9 22.62 15.10 -15.32
N LEU A 10 23.37 15.56 -14.32
CA LEU A 10 23.11 15.26 -12.91
C LEU A 10 21.72 15.73 -12.44
N LEU A 11 21.24 16.91 -12.87
CA LEU A 11 19.88 17.36 -12.56
C LEU A 11 18.79 16.49 -13.22
N SER A 12 19.03 16.02 -14.45
CA SER A 12 18.07 15.15 -15.14
C SER A 12 17.93 13.77 -14.47
N LEU A 13 19.03 13.22 -13.95
CA LEU A 13 19.01 11.94 -13.20
C LEU A 13 18.35 12.05 -11.82
N ALA A 14 18.31 13.23 -11.21
CA ALA A 14 17.65 13.41 -9.91
C ALA A 14 16.11 13.30 -9.99
N SER A 15 15.52 13.50 -11.18
CA SER A 15 14.06 13.41 -11.39
C SER A 15 13.53 11.98 -11.49
N LEU A 16 14.41 10.99 -11.61
CA LEU A 16 14.09 9.64 -12.07
C LEU A 16 13.77 8.65 -10.94
N ALA A 17 14.05 8.98 -9.68
CA ALA A 17 13.79 8.08 -8.55
C ALA A 17 13.16 8.84 -7.36
N ALA A 18 11.89 9.20 -7.48
CA ALA A 18 11.08 9.51 -6.30
C ALA A 18 10.52 8.19 -5.75
N ALA A 19 11.18 7.67 -4.71
CA ALA A 19 10.63 6.60 -3.87
C ALA A 19 10.21 7.24 -2.55
N GLU A 20 8.94 7.10 -2.18
CA GLU A 20 8.44 7.56 -0.89
C GLU A 20 8.50 6.39 0.10
N ILE A 21 9.46 6.44 1.03
CA ILE A 21 9.61 5.44 2.10
C ILE A 21 9.15 6.06 3.40
N ARG A 22 8.17 5.42 4.05
CA ARG A 22 7.56 5.91 5.28
C ARG A 22 7.46 4.82 6.31
N VAL A 23 7.64 5.22 7.57
CA VAL A 23 7.55 4.34 8.73
C VAL A 23 6.55 4.97 9.69
N SER A 24 5.52 4.21 10.02
CA SER A 24 4.49 4.62 10.96
C SER A 24 4.31 3.57 12.05
N GLU A 25 3.87 4.04 13.20
CA GLU A 25 3.63 3.21 14.37
C GLU A 25 2.16 3.37 14.79
N ILE A 26 1.45 2.25 14.87
CA ILE A 26 0.08 2.17 15.36
C ILE A 26 0.10 1.43 16.69
N ARG A 27 -0.57 1.99 17.70
CA ARG A 27 -0.58 1.45 19.07
C ARG A 27 -1.99 1.46 19.63
N SER A 28 -2.50 0.27 19.92
CA SER A 28 -3.81 0.04 20.55
C SER A 28 -4.93 0.88 19.91
N ASP A 29 -4.93 0.97 18.58
CA ASP A 29 -5.76 1.90 17.83
C ASP A 29 -6.98 1.18 17.24
N ALA A 30 -8.16 1.75 17.46
CA ALA A 30 -9.44 1.24 16.96
C ALA A 30 -10.07 2.15 15.88
N ARG A 31 -9.32 3.13 15.36
CA ARG A 31 -9.81 3.99 14.27
C ARG A 31 -10.17 3.13 13.06
N PRO A 32 -11.33 3.35 12.43
CA PRO A 32 -11.76 2.55 11.29
C PRO A 32 -10.94 2.81 10.04
N ILE A 33 -10.34 4.00 9.92
CA ILE A 33 -9.56 4.44 8.77
C ILE A 33 -8.33 5.21 9.28
N ILE A 34 -7.15 4.86 8.78
CA ILE A 34 -5.89 5.58 9.04
C ILE A 34 -5.20 5.78 7.68
N PRO A 35 -5.19 7.00 7.13
CA PRO A 35 -4.42 7.31 5.93
C PRO A 35 -2.93 7.35 6.27
N PHE A 36 -2.10 6.92 5.33
CA PHE A 36 -0.65 7.00 5.38
C PHE A 36 -0.19 8.07 4.41
N ASP A 37 0.48 7.67 3.33
CA ASP A 37 1.09 8.57 2.36
C ASP A 37 0.39 8.49 1.02
N GLU A 38 0.51 9.58 0.30
CA GLU A 38 0.06 9.72 -1.07
C GLU A 38 1.24 9.62 -2.03
N PHE A 39 1.06 8.91 -3.14
CA PHE A 39 2.09 8.71 -4.15
C PHE A 39 1.48 8.64 -5.56
N GLY A 40 2.19 9.24 -6.52
CA GLY A 40 1.83 9.17 -7.94
C GLY A 40 2.44 7.94 -8.61
N PHE A 41 1.63 6.90 -8.81
CA PHE A 41 2.03 5.72 -9.55
C PHE A 41 1.99 5.96 -11.06
N THR A 42 2.89 5.28 -11.75
CA THR A 42 2.86 5.08 -13.20
C THR A 42 2.34 3.67 -13.48
N HIS A 43 2.27 3.28 -14.76
CA HIS A 43 1.86 1.92 -15.16
C HIS A 43 2.78 0.78 -14.66
N ARG A 44 3.89 1.12 -13.99
CA ARG A 44 4.75 0.17 -13.28
C ARG A 44 5.06 0.64 -11.86
N GLY A 45 4.00 0.92 -11.12
CA GLY A 45 4.09 1.21 -9.70
C GLY A 45 4.39 -0.04 -8.87
N GLN A 46 5.09 0.16 -7.77
CA GLN A 46 5.33 -0.85 -6.74
C GLN A 46 5.08 -0.24 -5.37
N LEU A 47 4.33 -0.98 -4.55
CA LEU A 47 4.18 -0.75 -3.12
C LEU A 47 4.80 -1.94 -2.38
N GLU A 48 5.85 -1.68 -1.61
CA GLU A 48 6.34 -2.59 -0.58
C GLU A 48 5.69 -2.23 0.75
N LEU A 49 5.11 -3.23 1.42
CA LEU A 49 4.50 -3.10 2.72
C LEU A 49 5.14 -4.10 3.69
N ASN A 50 5.80 -3.57 4.70
CA ASN A 50 6.37 -4.36 5.78
C ASN A 50 5.63 -4.06 7.09
N ILE A 51 5.01 -5.09 7.67
CA ILE A 51 4.28 -5.00 8.93
C ILE A 51 5.07 -5.79 9.96
N THR A 52 5.36 -5.20 11.11
CA THR A 52 6.06 -5.88 12.20
C THR A 52 5.41 -5.57 13.54
N ARG A 53 5.69 -6.39 14.56
CA ARG A 53 5.10 -6.25 15.90
C ARG A 53 3.57 -6.15 15.88
N LEU A 54 2.92 -6.91 14.99
CA LEU A 54 1.47 -6.96 14.93
C LEU A 54 0.91 -7.60 16.19
N SER A 55 -0.03 -6.92 16.84
CA SER A 55 -0.84 -7.49 17.91
C SER A 55 -2.26 -6.95 17.84
N LEU A 56 -3.21 -7.84 18.12
CA LEU A 56 -4.62 -7.56 18.15
C LEU A 56 -5.11 -7.62 19.59
N SER A 57 -5.94 -6.66 19.99
CA SER A 57 -6.54 -6.62 21.33
C SER A 57 -8.01 -6.22 21.25
N GLY A 58 -8.82 -6.71 22.19
CA GLY A 58 -10.27 -6.61 22.14
C GLY A 58 -10.93 -7.97 21.97
N THR A 59 -12.17 -8.00 21.49
CA THR A 59 -12.89 -9.24 21.18
C THR A 59 -12.14 -10.01 20.10
N THR A 60 -11.74 -11.25 20.41
CA THR A 60 -11.03 -12.11 19.46
C THR A 60 -11.89 -12.34 18.22
N PRO A 61 -11.49 -11.83 17.05
CA PRO A 61 -12.25 -12.05 15.82
C PRO A 61 -11.95 -13.43 15.24
N ASP A 62 -12.95 -14.06 14.62
CA ASP A 62 -12.73 -15.26 13.82
C ASP A 62 -11.87 -14.92 12.60
N LEU A 63 -11.06 -15.88 12.14
CA LEU A 63 -10.14 -15.69 11.01
C LEU A 63 -10.81 -15.11 9.74
N PRO A 64 -12.03 -15.54 9.32
CA PRO A 64 -12.70 -14.95 8.16
C PRO A 64 -13.07 -13.47 8.35
N ALA A 65 -13.31 -13.03 9.59
CA ALA A 65 -13.66 -11.64 9.88
C ALA A 65 -12.47 -10.69 9.63
N LEU A 66 -11.24 -11.19 9.70
CA LEU A 66 -10.02 -10.41 9.46
C LEU A 66 -9.82 -10.01 8.00
N SER A 67 -10.62 -10.54 7.08
CA SER A 67 -10.70 -10.03 5.69
C SER A 67 -11.20 -8.58 5.63
N LYS A 68 -11.82 -8.09 6.72
CA LYS A 68 -12.31 -6.72 6.89
C LYS A 68 -11.30 -5.78 7.59
N VAL A 69 -10.06 -6.23 7.74
CA VAL A 69 -8.96 -5.44 8.33
C VAL A 69 -7.75 -5.54 7.43
N GLY A 70 -7.14 -4.41 7.06
CA GLY A 70 -6.03 -4.43 6.12
C GLY A 70 -5.75 -3.09 5.46
N PHE A 71 -5.06 -3.16 4.32
CA PHE A 71 -4.55 -2.02 3.57
C PHE A 71 -5.12 -2.01 2.16
N PHE A 72 -5.40 -0.82 1.66
CA PHE A 72 -5.81 -0.57 0.27
C PHE A 72 -5.21 0.73 -0.25
N LEU A 73 -5.10 0.83 -1.56
CA LEU A 73 -4.81 2.07 -2.28
C LEU A 73 -6.13 2.67 -2.78
N CYS A 74 -6.25 3.99 -2.71
CA CYS A 74 -7.43 4.70 -3.14
C CYS A 74 -7.05 6.06 -3.73
N THR A 75 -7.66 6.42 -4.85
CA THR A 75 -7.60 7.79 -5.36
C THR A 75 -8.61 8.66 -4.59
N ARG A 76 -8.48 9.98 -4.70
CA ARG A 76 -9.43 10.91 -4.06
C ARG A 76 -10.86 10.71 -4.57
N ASP A 77 -11.01 10.50 -5.87
CA ASP A 77 -12.32 10.32 -6.50
C ASP A 77 -12.95 8.98 -6.11
N ALA A 78 -12.15 7.91 -6.05
CA ALA A 78 -12.59 6.61 -5.55
C ALA A 78 -13.02 6.71 -4.07
N TRP A 79 -12.34 7.51 -3.25
CA TRP A 79 -12.70 7.68 -1.84
C TRP A 79 -14.08 8.32 -1.68
N LEU A 80 -14.42 9.33 -2.50
CA LEU A 80 -15.75 9.93 -2.50
C LEU A 80 -16.83 8.89 -2.86
N HIS A 81 -16.55 8.02 -3.82
CA HIS A 81 -17.46 6.94 -4.19
C HIS A 81 -17.62 5.92 -3.05
N VAL A 82 -16.54 5.54 -2.36
CA VAL A 82 -16.61 4.67 -1.17
C VAL A 82 -17.50 5.27 -0.09
N LEU A 83 -17.37 6.57 0.18
CA LEU A 83 -18.21 7.25 1.17
C LEU A 83 -19.69 7.22 0.77
N GLN A 84 -20.00 7.44 -0.51
CA GLN A 84 -21.36 7.34 -1.03
C GLN A 84 -21.92 5.91 -0.86
N GLN A 85 -21.16 4.87 -1.23
CA GLN A 85 -21.57 3.46 -1.06
C GLN A 85 -21.85 3.11 0.41
N ILE A 86 -21.12 3.73 1.36
CA ILE A 86 -21.37 3.56 2.80
C ILE A 86 -22.64 4.29 3.23
N GLU A 87 -22.85 5.53 2.77
CA GLU A 87 -24.04 6.32 3.06
C GLU A 87 -25.33 5.64 2.55
N ASP A 88 -25.26 5.07 1.35
CA ASP A 88 -26.35 4.33 0.72
C ASP A 88 -26.51 2.90 1.27
N ALA A 89 -25.69 2.52 2.27
CA ALA A 89 -25.66 1.20 2.91
C ALA A 89 -25.41 0.03 1.93
N GLU A 90 -24.79 0.29 0.78
CA GLU A 90 -24.37 -0.74 -0.18
C GLU A 90 -23.20 -1.56 0.36
N ILE A 91 -22.27 -0.88 1.04
CA ILE A 91 -21.14 -1.51 1.73
C ILE A 91 -21.08 -1.05 3.18
N ASN A 92 -20.54 -1.91 4.04
CA ASN A 92 -20.34 -1.60 5.47
C ASN A 92 -18.85 -1.38 5.83
N CYS A 93 -17.98 -1.38 4.84
CA CYS A 93 -16.52 -1.34 5.02
C CYS A 93 -15.85 -0.89 3.73
N ALA A 94 -14.88 0.02 3.82
CA ALA A 94 -14.12 0.50 2.66
C ALA A 94 -13.46 -0.64 1.86
N LEU A 95 -12.95 -1.68 2.54
CA LEU A 95 -12.35 -2.87 1.90
C LEU A 95 -13.36 -3.73 1.11
N GLY A 96 -14.66 -3.48 1.27
CA GLY A 96 -15.72 -4.13 0.52
C GLY A 96 -16.07 -3.43 -0.80
N SER A 97 -15.57 -2.21 -1.01
CA SER A 97 -15.77 -1.49 -2.26
C SER A 97 -14.94 -2.11 -3.40
N ASP A 98 -15.50 -2.12 -4.59
CA ASP A 98 -14.85 -2.58 -5.82
C ASP A 98 -13.98 -1.48 -6.47
N VAL A 99 -14.13 -0.22 -6.06
CA VAL A 99 -13.33 0.90 -6.59
C VAL A 99 -12.01 1.11 -5.85
N VAL A 100 -11.77 0.39 -4.76
CA VAL A 100 -10.49 0.43 -4.04
C VAL A 100 -9.56 -0.69 -4.47
N HIS A 101 -8.27 -0.38 -4.48
CA HIS A 101 -7.23 -1.34 -4.83
C HIS A 101 -6.77 -2.06 -3.56
N ARG A 102 -7.36 -3.21 -3.25
CA ARG A 102 -7.02 -4.00 -2.06
C ARG A 102 -5.58 -4.50 -2.14
N VAL A 103 -4.75 -4.05 -1.20
CA VAL A 103 -3.33 -4.42 -1.12
C VAL A 103 -3.19 -5.70 -0.29
N PHE A 104 -3.55 -5.65 0.99
CA PHE A 104 -3.33 -6.75 1.93
C PHE A 104 -4.42 -6.82 2.99
N THR A 105 -4.88 -8.01 3.37
CA THR A 105 -5.89 -8.21 4.41
C THR A 105 -5.41 -9.25 5.44
N PHE A 106 -5.83 -9.09 6.68
CA PHE A 106 -5.26 -9.82 7.83
C PHE A 106 -5.67 -11.29 7.88
N ASP A 107 -6.71 -11.70 7.15
CA ASP A 107 -7.06 -13.12 6.93
C ASP A 107 -5.97 -13.90 6.17
N ARG A 108 -5.04 -13.20 5.51
CA ARG A 108 -3.89 -13.80 4.81
C ARG A 108 -2.67 -14.02 5.72
N LEU A 109 -2.76 -13.62 7.00
CA LEU A 109 -1.68 -13.80 7.94
C LEU A 109 -1.59 -15.27 8.39
N PRO A 110 -0.38 -15.86 8.41
CA PRO A 110 -0.20 -17.23 8.88
C PRO A 110 -0.40 -17.37 10.39
N ASP A 111 -0.07 -16.32 11.15
CA ASP A 111 -0.25 -16.20 12.60
C ASP A 111 -0.49 -14.72 12.96
N LEU A 112 -1.42 -14.44 13.86
CA LEU A 112 -1.81 -13.09 14.27
C LEU A 112 -0.97 -12.54 15.43
N THR A 113 -0.12 -13.38 16.04
CA THR A 113 0.61 -13.05 17.28
C THR A 113 2.10 -12.77 17.06
N THR A 114 2.66 -13.18 15.92
CA THR A 114 4.11 -13.05 15.62
C THR A 114 4.41 -12.62 14.19
N ALA A 115 3.39 -12.19 13.43
CA ALA A 115 3.57 -11.89 12.01
C ALA A 115 4.45 -10.65 11.80
N ASP A 116 5.66 -10.91 11.31
CA ASP A 116 6.41 -9.99 10.49
C ASP A 116 6.13 -10.34 9.03
N VAL A 117 5.41 -9.46 8.33
CA VAL A 117 5.00 -9.68 6.94
C VAL A 117 5.71 -8.69 6.04
N ASN A 118 6.19 -9.20 4.91
CA ASN A 118 6.60 -8.38 3.80
C ASN A 118 5.70 -8.72 2.61
N PHE A 119 5.09 -7.70 2.03
CA PHE A 119 4.16 -7.83 0.91
C PHE A 119 4.55 -6.86 -0.19
N LEU A 120 4.59 -7.34 -1.43
CA LEU A 120 4.84 -6.54 -2.62
C LEU A 120 3.56 -6.48 -3.45
N TYR A 121 3.14 -5.27 -3.79
CA TYR A 121 1.96 -4.99 -4.60
C TYR A 121 2.35 -4.20 -5.83
N ALA A 122 2.00 -4.70 -7.01
CA ALA A 122 2.20 -4.00 -8.27
C ALA A 122 0.97 -3.16 -8.61
N GLU A 123 1.17 -1.86 -8.84
CA GLU A 123 0.15 -0.96 -9.36
C GLU A 123 0.39 -0.72 -10.85
N SER A 124 -0.66 -0.88 -11.66
CA SER A 124 -0.60 -0.81 -13.12
C SER A 124 -1.38 0.35 -13.70
N VAL A 125 -2.23 0.99 -12.89
CA VAL A 125 -2.99 2.17 -13.27
C VAL A 125 -2.22 3.40 -12.79
N ALA A 126 -1.88 4.27 -13.74
CA ALA A 126 -1.19 5.50 -13.43
C ALA A 126 -2.17 6.52 -12.83
N ASP A 127 -2.02 6.83 -11.54
CA ASP A 127 -2.80 7.83 -10.83
C ASP A 127 -2.13 8.21 -9.50
N GLN A 128 -2.73 9.15 -8.77
CA GLN A 128 -2.35 9.55 -7.43
C GLN A 128 -3.16 8.77 -6.40
N TYR A 129 -2.48 7.91 -5.65
CA TYR A 129 -3.08 7.01 -4.67
C TYR A 129 -2.63 7.36 -3.27
N THR A 130 -3.56 7.27 -2.31
CA THR A 130 -3.24 7.24 -0.89
C THR A 130 -3.25 5.79 -0.41
N LEU A 131 -2.21 5.39 0.33
CA LEU A 131 -2.22 4.15 1.10
C LEU A 131 -3.06 4.35 2.36
N VAL A 132 -4.04 3.47 2.57
CA VAL A 132 -4.98 3.58 3.68
C VAL A 132 -5.06 2.25 4.41
N PHE A 133 -4.98 2.30 5.74
CA PHE A 133 -5.36 1.18 6.60
C PHE A 133 -6.84 1.28 6.97
N ALA A 134 -7.57 0.19 6.85
CA ALA A 134 -8.94 0.03 7.29
C ALA A 134 -9.07 -1.03 8.39
N ASN A 135 -9.87 -0.70 9.40
CA ASN A 135 -10.28 -1.59 10.46
C ASN A 135 -11.81 -1.54 10.59
N CYS A 136 -12.49 -2.43 9.87
CA CYS A 136 -13.95 -2.46 9.86
C CYS A 136 -14.52 -3.39 10.95
N LEU A 137 -13.70 -3.85 11.88
CA LEU A 137 -14.15 -4.63 13.04
C LEU A 137 -14.27 -3.69 14.24
N SER A 138 -15.52 -3.40 14.61
CA SER A 138 -15.82 -2.54 15.76
C SER A 138 -15.10 -3.04 17.01
N GLN A 139 -14.41 -2.14 17.72
CA GLN A 139 -13.69 -2.42 18.97
C GLN A 139 -12.40 -3.25 18.85
N LEU A 140 -12.05 -3.75 17.66
CA LEU A 140 -10.73 -4.36 17.47
C LEU A 140 -9.66 -3.27 17.54
N LYS A 141 -8.72 -3.40 18.47
CA LYS A 141 -7.56 -2.52 18.58
C LYS A 141 -6.35 -3.19 17.97
N VAL A 142 -5.70 -2.50 17.05
CA VAL A 142 -4.51 -2.99 16.36
C VAL A 142 -3.29 -2.24 16.89
N SER A 143 -2.20 -2.97 17.10
CA SER A 143 -0.87 -2.39 17.27
C SER A 143 0.06 -3.01 16.24
N MET A 144 0.84 -2.19 15.54
CA MET A 144 1.82 -2.65 14.55
C MET A 144 2.80 -1.52 14.22
N ASN A 145 3.97 -1.86 13.69
CA ASN A 145 4.74 -0.91 12.88
C ASN A 145 4.51 -1.24 11.42
N VAL A 146 4.42 -0.19 10.62
CA VAL A 146 4.20 -0.27 9.19
C VAL A 146 5.32 0.51 8.51
N ARG A 147 6.09 -0.17 7.69
CA ARG A 147 7.04 0.45 6.76
C ARG A 147 6.49 0.27 5.35
N SER A 148 6.12 1.36 4.70
CA SER A 148 5.71 1.38 3.29
C SER A 148 6.81 1.99 2.43
N ALA A 149 6.98 1.47 1.22
CA ALA A 149 7.76 2.13 0.17
C ALA A 149 6.96 2.11 -1.13
N MET A 150 6.68 3.29 -1.69
CA MET A 150 5.98 3.45 -2.95
C MET A 150 6.92 4.05 -3.99
N TYR A 151 7.06 3.40 -5.15
CA TYR A 151 7.99 3.81 -6.19
C TYR A 151 7.55 3.34 -7.58
N ASN A 152 8.13 3.94 -8.62
CA ASN A 152 7.91 3.57 -10.02
C ASN A 152 9.14 2.86 -10.58
N LEU A 153 8.93 1.76 -11.31
CA LEU A 153 10.00 1.07 -12.03
C LEU A 153 10.21 1.70 -13.41
N GLU A 154 11.44 2.11 -13.70
CA GLU A 154 11.84 2.56 -15.04
C GLU A 154 11.87 1.43 -16.07
N ASP A 155 11.79 1.80 -17.35
CA ASP A 155 12.01 0.88 -18.46
C ASP A 155 13.49 0.54 -18.50
N GLY A 156 13.88 -0.44 -17.69
CA GLY A 156 15.08 -1.18 -17.99
C GLY A 156 14.87 -1.80 -19.36
N LYS A 157 15.52 -1.25 -20.41
CA LYS A 157 15.87 -2.04 -21.59
C LYS A 157 16.60 -3.28 -21.07
N SER A 158 15.86 -4.34 -20.81
CA SER A 158 16.39 -5.65 -20.48
C SER A 158 17.26 -6.00 -21.67
N ASN A 159 18.57 -5.90 -21.49
CA ASN A 159 19.56 -6.40 -22.42
C ASN A 159 19.41 -7.92 -22.40
N ARG A 160 18.40 -8.42 -23.12
CA ARG A 160 18.09 -9.83 -23.30
C ARG A 160 19.25 -10.39 -24.10
N ARG A 161 20.34 -10.76 -23.42
CA ARG A 161 21.36 -11.63 -23.97
C ARG A 161 20.64 -12.95 -24.25
N THR A 162 20.20 -13.11 -25.48
CA THR A 162 19.78 -14.40 -26.03
C THR A 162 21.02 -15.27 -26.09
N ASN A 163 21.31 -15.99 -25.02
CA ASN A 163 22.19 -17.14 -25.09
C ASN A 163 21.36 -18.29 -25.66
N SER A 164 21.38 -18.45 -26.98
CA SER A 164 21.01 -19.72 -27.62
C SER A 164 22.22 -20.64 -27.55
N PRO A 165 22.12 -21.87 -27.02
CA PRO A 165 23.13 -22.89 -27.27
C PRO A 165 22.92 -23.53 -28.66
N PRO A 166 23.97 -24.17 -29.22
CA PRO A 166 23.94 -24.87 -30.50
C PRO A 166 23.11 -26.17 -30.47
#